data_AF-A0A844EQ81-F1
#
_entry.id   AF-A0A844EQ81-F1
#
_cell.length_a   1.000
_cell.length_b   1.000
_cell.length_c   1.000
_cell.angle_alpha   90.00
_cell.angle_beta   90.00
_cell.angle_gamma   90.00
#
_symmetry.space_group_name_H-M   'P 1'
#
loop_
_entity.id
_entity.type
_entity.pdbx_description
1 polymer ?
#
loop_
_entity_poly.entity_id
_entity_poly.type
_entity_poly.pdbx_seq_one_letter_code
_entity_poly.pdbx_strand_id
1 'polypeptide(L)' 'FKESDHYRLQPENDTMAPIILTRVSILGKVVSLYRSDIS' A
#
# COMPACT_ATOMS: atom_id res chain seq x y z
N PHE A 1 11.29 -3.80 -9.09
CA PHE A 1 11.63 -3.13 -10.36
C PHE A 1 10.77 -1.86 -10.40
N LYS A 2 11.37 -0.66 -10.42
CA LYS A 2 10.60 0.60 -10.39
C LYS A 2 9.85 0.73 -11.71
N GLU A 3 8.54 0.60 -11.66
CA GLU A 3 7.66 0.97 -12.78
C GLU A 3 7.84 2.49 -13.00
N SER A 4 8.29 2.88 -14.20
CA SER A 4 8.69 4.27 -14.51
C SER A 4 7.49 5.18 -14.79
N ASP A 5 6.36 4.58 -15.15
CA ASP A 5 5.21 5.20 -15.82
C ASP A 5 3.98 5.30 -14.93
N HIS A 6 3.90 4.49 -13.87
CA HIS A 6 2.78 4.49 -12.93
C HIS A 6 3.22 4.18 -11.51
N TYR A 7 2.40 4.59 -10.55
CA TYR A 7 2.49 4.17 -9.17
C TYR A 7 1.66 2.91 -8.97
N ARG A 8 2.25 1.92 -8.30
CA ARG A 8 1.56 0.71 -7.88
C ARG A 8 1.41 0.67 -6.36
N LEU A 9 0.17 0.55 -5.89
CA LEU A 9 -0.12 0.23 -4.50
C LEU A 9 -0.41 -1.27 -4.41
N GLN A 10 0.48 -1.99 -3.74
CA GLN A 10 0.42 -3.44 -3.60
C GLN A 10 -0.27 -3.81 -2.27
N PRO A 11 -1.35 -4.60 -2.29
CA PRO A 11 -1.87 -5.21 -1.08
C PRO A 11 -0.99 -6.38 -0.62
N GLU A 12 -0.93 -6.61 0.69
CA GLU A 12 -0.27 -7.76 1.34
C GLU A 12 -1.19 -9.00 1.40
N ASN A 13 -2.24 -9.04 0.59
CA ASN A 13 -3.17 -10.16 0.47
C ASN A 13 -3.18 -10.63 -0.99
N ASP A 14 -2.79 -11.88 -1.21
CA ASP A 14 -2.58 -12.47 -2.54
C ASP A 14 -3.86 -12.59 -3.38
N THR A 15 -5.03 -12.55 -2.75
CA THR A 15 -6.32 -12.57 -3.46
C THR A 15 -6.68 -11.22 -4.08
N MET A 16 -5.96 -10.15 -3.71
CA MET A 16 -6.25 -8.79 -4.14
C MET A 16 -5.29 -8.35 -5.25
N ALA A 17 -5.86 -7.78 -6.31
CA ALA A 17 -5.07 -7.19 -7.39
C ALA A 17 -4.40 -5.87 -6.96
N PRO A 18 -3.24 -5.52 -7.52
CA PRO A 18 -2.61 -4.23 -7.30
C PRO A 18 -3.45 -3.08 -7.85
N ILE A 19 -3.34 -1.91 -7.20
CA ILE A 19 -3.97 -0.67 -7.68
C ILE A 19 -2.94 0.12 -8.48
N ILE A 20 -3.26 0.41 -9.74
CA ILE A 20 -2.38 1.13 -10.69
C ILE A 20 -2.89 2.56 -10.87
N LEU A 21 -2.01 3.55 -10.65
CA LEU A 21 -2.37 4.97 -10.62
C LEU A 21 -1.32 5.83 -11.32
N THR A 22 -1.73 6.87 -12.06
CA THR A 22 -0.81 7.86 -12.64
C THR A 22 -0.48 9.00 -11.67
N ARG A 23 -1.27 9.19 -10.62
CA ARG A 23 -1.07 10.22 -9.59
C ARG A 23 -1.44 9.68 -8.22
N VAL A 24 -0.62 9.96 -7.21
CA VAL A 24 -0.88 9.66 -5.80
C VAL A 24 -0.45 10.83 -4.93
N SER A 25 -0.94 10.86 -3.69
CA SER A 25 -0.38 11.72 -2.63
C SER A 25 0.09 10.84 -1.49
N ILE A 26 1.37 10.94 -1.14
CA ILE A 26 1.95 10.19 -0.02
C ILE A 26 1.63 10.95 1.27
N LEU A 27 0.81 10.36 2.13
CA LEU A 27 0.42 10.97 3.40
C LEU A 27 1.48 10.78 4.49
N GLY A 28 2.27 9.71 4.41
CA GLY A 28 3.30 9.38 5.39
C GLY A 28 3.77 7.94 5.25
N LYS A 29 4.78 7.57 6.04
CA LYS A 29 5.28 6.20 6.15
C LYS A 29 4.65 5.53 7.38
N VAL A 30 4.10 4.34 7.22
CA VAL A 30 3.64 3.52 8.35
C VAL A 30 4.85 3.09 9.18
N VAL A 31 4.82 3.34 10.49
CA VAL A 31 5.94 3.03 11.42
C VAL A 31 5.59 1.99 12.47
N SER A 32 4.32 1.89 12.86
CA SER A 32 3.84 0.92 13.83
C SER A 32 2.38 0.60 13.60
N LEU A 33 1.95 -0.56 14.10
CA LEU A 33 0.56 -0.95 14.24
C LEU A 33 0.28 -1.16 15.72
N TYR A 34 -0.81 -0.60 16.22
CA TYR A 34 -1.29 -0.84 17.57
C TYR A 34 -2.63 -1.58 17.50
N ARG A 35 -2.77 -2.64 18.29
CA ARG A 35 -4.01 -3.40 18.45
C ARG A 35 -4.34 -3.42 19.93
N SER A 36 -5.41 -2.72 20.32
CA SER A 36 -5.85 -2.62 21.73
C SER A 36 -6.46 -3.90 22.25
N ASP A 37 -7.10 -4.67 21.37
CA ASP A 37 -7.91 -5.82 21.76
C ASP A 37 -7.46 -7.07 21.00
N ILE A 38 -7.13 -8.11 21.76
CA ILE A 38 -6.91 -9.46 21.27
C ILE A 38 -7.81 -10.34 22.12
N SER A 39 -8.98 -10.69 21.59
CA SER A 39 -9.88 -11.70 22.15
C SER A 39 -9.39 -13.11 21.81
#